data_AF-A0AAV0QSR8-F1
#
_entry.id   AF-A0AAV0QSR8-F1
#
_cell.length_a   1.000
_cell.length_b   1.000
_cell.length_c   1.000
_cell.angle_alpha   90.00
_cell.angle_beta   90.00
_cell.angle_gamma   90.00
#
_symmetry.space_group_name_H-M   'P 1'
#
loop_
_entity.id
_entity.type
_entity.pdbx_description
1 polymer ?
#
loop_
_entity_poly.entity_id
_entity_poly.type
_entity_poly.pdbx_seq_one_letter_code
_entity_poly.pdbx_strand_id
1 'polypeptide(L)'
;MWLVVLVIYSAWISPLQFAFLTYKKDVLFLVDNIVNGFFAIDLVLTFFVAYLDSQSCLLVDNPKKIAIRYISTWFVFDVSSTAPFQPLSLLFREQSSELGFKLLNMLRLWRLRRVSSLFARLEKDIRFNYFWTRCTKLVSVTLFAVHCAGCFNYLIADRYPDPTRTWIGAVNPNFKEDSLWNRYVTSMYWSITTITTTGYGDLHAENPREMLFDIFYMLFNLGLTSYLIGNMTNLVVHWTSRTRNFRDMFRAASEFATRNQLPPRIQDQMLSHISLKFKTEGLKQQETVNGLPKAIRSSIAHYLFYPIVENTYLFQGVSHDFLFQLVSEMEAEYFSPRADVILQNESPSDLYVLVSGSVNFLSSVDGHDRVVGKATAVDLFGQMGVIYNKPQPFTVRTTELSQILRLSRTSLMNTIQTNGEDGHQIMHNLFMVRE
;
A
#
# COMPACT_ATOMS: atom_id res chain seq x y z
N MET A 1 8.23 -2.14 -19.93
CA MET A 1 6.82 -2.56 -20.06
C MET A 1 6.59 -3.45 -21.27
N TRP A 2 7.09 -3.11 -22.46
CA TRP A 2 6.87 -3.91 -23.67
C TRP A 2 7.34 -5.38 -23.58
N LEU A 3 8.52 -5.65 -23.00
CA LEU A 3 8.99 -7.03 -22.75
C LEU A 3 8.05 -7.85 -21.85
N VAL A 4 7.29 -7.22 -20.95
CA VAL A 4 6.35 -7.92 -20.07
C VAL A 4 5.21 -8.52 -20.88
N VAL A 5 4.73 -7.79 -21.90
CA VAL A 5 3.69 -8.29 -22.82
C VAL A 5 4.20 -9.52 -23.56
N LEU A 6 5.45 -9.50 -24.05
CA LEU A 6 6.07 -10.65 -24.68
C LEU A 6 6.23 -11.85 -23.75
N VAL A 7 6.52 -11.60 -22.45
CA VAL A 7 6.58 -12.67 -21.45
C VAL A 7 5.20 -13.30 -21.24
N ILE A 8 4.14 -12.49 -21.14
CA ILE A 8 2.77 -12.99 -20.98
C ILE A 8 2.36 -13.85 -22.19
N TYR A 9 2.63 -13.35 -23.40
CA TYR A 9 2.42 -14.11 -24.63
C TYR A 9 3.19 -15.44 -24.59
N SER A 10 4.50 -15.40 -24.31
CA SER A 10 5.33 -16.60 -24.28
C SER A 10 4.89 -17.59 -23.20
N ALA A 11 4.46 -17.12 -22.04
CA ALA A 11 3.98 -17.96 -20.95
C ALA A 11 2.67 -18.67 -21.31
N TRP A 12 1.77 -17.99 -22.03
CA TRP A 12 0.50 -18.58 -22.46
C TRP A 12 0.69 -19.59 -23.60
N ILE A 13 1.53 -19.26 -24.59
CA ILE A 13 1.75 -20.10 -25.76
C ILE A 13 2.57 -21.36 -25.44
N SER A 14 3.54 -21.29 -24.51
CA SER A 14 4.43 -22.43 -24.23
C SER A 14 3.69 -23.74 -23.85
N PRO A 15 2.77 -23.77 -22.85
CA PRO A 15 2.00 -24.99 -22.53
C PRO A 15 1.06 -25.41 -23.67
N LEU A 16 0.46 -24.44 -24.37
CA LEU A 16 -0.46 -24.71 -25.47
C LEU A 16 0.26 -25.40 -26.63
N GLN A 17 1.43 -24.91 -27.01
CA GLN A 17 2.28 -25.49 -28.05
C GLN A 17 2.84 -26.85 -27.63
N PHE A 18 3.13 -27.02 -26.34
CA PHE A 18 3.60 -28.29 -25.80
C PHE A 18 2.55 -29.40 -25.90
N ALA A 19 1.28 -29.06 -25.67
CA ALA A 19 0.18 -30.02 -25.57
C ALA A 19 -0.63 -30.22 -26.86
N PHE A 20 -1.04 -29.15 -27.55
CA PHE A 20 -2.04 -29.23 -28.62
C PHE A 20 -1.45 -29.15 -30.04
N LEU A 21 -0.35 -28.41 -30.21
CA LEU A 21 0.16 -28.09 -31.55
C LEU A 21 1.26 -29.05 -31.98
N THR A 22 1.14 -29.55 -33.21
CA THR A 22 2.25 -30.19 -33.92
C THR A 22 3.18 -29.11 -34.46
N TYR A 23 4.49 -29.35 -34.36
CA TYR A 23 5.48 -28.35 -34.76
C TYR A 23 5.58 -28.29 -36.28
N LYS A 24 4.85 -27.34 -36.88
CA LYS A 24 4.89 -27.03 -38.32
C LYS A 24 5.52 -25.65 -38.54
N LYS A 25 6.11 -25.44 -39.72
CA LYS A 25 6.65 -24.15 -40.15
C LYS A 25 5.50 -23.20 -40.51
N ASP A 26 4.79 -22.74 -39.48
CA ASP A 26 3.61 -21.89 -39.60
C ASP A 26 3.92 -20.45 -39.12
N VAL A 27 2.94 -19.54 -39.25
CA VAL A 27 3.05 -18.14 -38.79
C VAL A 27 3.46 -18.06 -37.30
N LEU A 28 2.98 -18.98 -36.46
CA LEU A 28 3.33 -19.06 -35.04
C LEU A 28 4.83 -19.28 -34.82
N PHE A 29 5.48 -20.08 -35.67
CA PHE A 29 6.93 -20.31 -35.61
C PHE A 29 7.72 -19.03 -35.90
N LEU A 30 7.27 -18.23 -36.86
CA LEU A 30 7.89 -16.93 -37.16
C LEU A 30 7.76 -15.97 -35.97
N VAL A 31 6.55 -15.86 -35.40
CA VAL A 31 6.29 -15.00 -34.23
C VAL A 31 7.16 -15.41 -33.04
N ASP A 32 7.27 -16.70 -32.75
CA ASP A 32 8.11 -17.21 -31.67
C ASP A 32 9.60 -16.87 -31.83
N ASN A 33 10.12 -16.95 -33.06
CA ASN A 33 11.51 -16.58 -33.35
C ASN A 33 11.73 -15.07 -33.19
N ILE A 34 10.78 -14.24 -33.61
CA ILE A 34 10.82 -12.79 -33.39
C ILE A 34 10.87 -12.49 -31.88
N VAL A 35 9.98 -13.13 -31.10
CA VAL A 35 9.94 -12.98 -29.64
C VAL A 35 11.27 -13.39 -29.00
N ASN A 36 11.85 -14.53 -29.40
CA ASN A 36 13.17 -14.97 -28.92
C ASN A 36 14.29 -13.97 -29.28
N GLY A 37 14.23 -13.36 -30.46
CA GLY A 37 15.16 -12.31 -30.87
C GLY A 37 15.13 -11.09 -29.94
N PHE A 38 13.96 -10.63 -29.52
CA PHE A 38 13.83 -9.54 -28.56
C PHE A 38 14.44 -9.87 -27.18
N PHE A 39 14.28 -11.10 -26.70
CA PHE A 39 14.93 -11.53 -25.45
C PHE A 39 16.46 -11.65 -25.59
N ALA A 40 16.96 -12.04 -26.76
CA ALA A 40 18.39 -12.06 -27.04
C ALA A 40 19.00 -10.65 -27.04
N ILE A 41 18.30 -9.67 -27.64
CA ILE A 41 18.71 -8.25 -27.60
C ILE A 41 18.73 -7.74 -26.14
N ASP A 42 17.68 -8.03 -25.37
CA ASP A 42 17.60 -7.58 -23.97
C ASP A 42 18.69 -8.18 -23.08
N LEU A 43 19.12 -9.41 -23.35
CA LEU A 43 20.24 -10.05 -22.66
C LEU A 43 21.54 -9.26 -22.85
N VAL A 44 21.80 -8.77 -24.07
CA VAL A 44 22.95 -7.92 -24.36
C VAL A 44 22.77 -6.54 -23.71
N LEU A 45 21.57 -5.94 -23.81
CA LEU A 45 21.29 -4.63 -23.22
C LEU A 45 21.46 -4.61 -21.69
N THR A 46 21.16 -5.72 -21.01
CA THR A 46 21.25 -5.82 -19.54
C THR A 46 22.68 -5.60 -19.02
N PHE A 47 23.71 -5.85 -19.82
CA PHE A 47 25.11 -5.54 -19.47
C PHE A 47 25.41 -4.03 -19.42
N PHE A 48 24.56 -3.20 -20.01
CA PHE A 48 24.70 -1.74 -20.05
C PHE A 48 23.77 -1.01 -19.07
N VAL A 49 22.99 -1.75 -18.25
CA VAL A 49 22.03 -1.15 -17.32
C VAL A 49 22.65 -1.00 -15.94
N ALA A 50 22.69 0.23 -15.44
CA ALA A 50 23.11 0.56 -14.09
C ALA A 50 22.16 -0.04 -13.04
N TYR A 51 22.69 -0.30 -11.85
CA TYR A 51 21.90 -0.84 -10.74
C TYR A 51 22.05 0.00 -9.48
N LEU A 52 21.04 -0.06 -8.60
CA LEU A 52 21.12 0.47 -7.25
C LEU A 52 21.82 -0.54 -6.34
N ASP A 53 22.87 -0.08 -5.67
CA ASP A 53 23.57 -0.88 -4.67
C ASP A 53 22.74 -0.97 -3.38
N SER A 54 22.70 -2.15 -2.75
CA SER A 54 21.85 -2.39 -1.58
C SER A 54 22.36 -1.75 -0.30
N GLN A 55 23.67 -1.46 -0.22
CA GLN A 55 24.27 -0.86 0.97
C GLN A 55 24.34 0.66 0.88
N SER A 56 24.85 1.17 -0.24
CA SER A 56 25.00 2.62 -0.44
C SER A 56 23.73 3.30 -0.95
N CYS A 57 22.76 2.55 -1.50
CA CYS A 57 21.58 3.08 -2.21
C CYS A 57 21.95 4.05 -3.36
N LEU A 58 23.22 4.02 -3.79
CA LEU A 58 23.72 4.81 -4.91
C LEU A 58 23.67 3.99 -6.19
N LEU A 59 23.58 4.72 -7.30
CA LEU A 59 23.55 4.15 -8.63
C LEU A 59 24.99 3.81 -9.05
N VAL A 60 25.21 2.55 -9.46
CA VAL A 60 26.52 2.02 -9.84
C VAL A 60 26.59 1.87 -11.37
N ASP A 61 27.40 2.72 -12.00
CA ASP A 61 27.58 2.77 -13.47
C ASP A 61 28.82 2.02 -13.98
N ASN A 62 29.57 1.34 -13.11
CA ASN A 62 30.81 0.67 -13.52
C ASN A 62 30.51 -0.63 -14.30
N PRO A 63 30.86 -0.73 -15.61
CA PRO A 63 30.49 -1.86 -16.46
C PRO A 63 31.08 -3.19 -15.99
N LYS A 64 32.26 -3.19 -15.35
CA LYS A 64 32.87 -4.42 -14.81
C LYS A 64 32.03 -4.98 -13.65
N LYS A 65 31.57 -4.10 -12.75
CA LYS A 65 30.72 -4.49 -11.61
C LYS A 65 29.36 -4.98 -12.09
N ILE A 66 28.78 -4.32 -13.10
CA ILE A 66 27.51 -4.72 -13.73
C ILE A 66 27.64 -6.13 -14.34
N ALA A 67 28.67 -6.38 -15.15
CA ALA A 67 28.88 -7.67 -15.79
C ALA A 67 29.08 -8.82 -14.78
N ILE A 68 29.93 -8.63 -13.76
CA ILE A 68 30.17 -9.65 -12.73
C ILE A 68 28.88 -9.97 -11.97
N ARG A 69 28.10 -8.94 -11.62
CA ARG A 69 26.83 -9.12 -10.92
C ARG A 69 25.83 -9.89 -11.80
N TYR A 70 25.70 -9.55 -13.07
CA TYR A 70 24.74 -10.21 -13.96
C TYR A 70 25.12 -11.66 -14.26
N ILE A 71 26.40 -11.93 -14.55
CA ILE A 71 26.93 -13.27 -14.83
C ILE A 71 26.75 -14.21 -13.64
N SER A 72 27.02 -13.73 -12.42
CA SER A 72 26.93 -14.56 -11.22
C SER A 72 25.50 -14.84 -10.75
N THR A 73 24.51 -14.04 -11.16
CA THR A 73 23.13 -14.15 -10.64
C THR A 73 22.16 -14.76 -11.64
N TRP A 74 22.00 -14.18 -12.82
CA TRP A 74 20.84 -14.45 -13.69
C TRP A 74 21.22 -14.91 -15.10
N PHE A 75 22.45 -14.64 -15.55
CA PHE A 75 22.87 -14.87 -16.93
C PHE A 75 22.64 -16.31 -17.41
N VAL A 76 23.06 -17.33 -16.65
CA VAL A 76 22.95 -18.75 -17.06
C VAL A 76 21.50 -19.14 -17.35
N PHE A 77 20.57 -18.73 -16.48
CA PHE A 77 19.16 -19.03 -16.65
C PHE A 77 18.52 -18.21 -17.78
N ASP A 78 18.92 -16.95 -17.93
CA ASP A 78 18.41 -16.07 -18.98
C ASP A 78 18.85 -16.57 -20.37
N VAL A 79 20.12 -16.96 -20.53
CA VAL A 79 20.64 -17.61 -21.75
C VAL A 79 19.89 -18.91 -22.04
N SER A 80 19.75 -19.79 -21.04
CA SER A 80 19.07 -21.07 -21.20
C SER A 80 17.60 -20.89 -21.61
N SER A 81 16.92 -19.87 -21.08
CA SER A 81 15.53 -19.57 -21.45
C SER A 81 15.41 -18.92 -22.84
N THR A 82 16.48 -18.35 -23.38
CA THR A 82 16.50 -17.62 -24.66
C THR A 82 16.97 -18.50 -25.82
N ALA A 83 17.74 -19.54 -25.53
CA ALA A 83 18.27 -20.48 -26.51
C ALA A 83 17.14 -21.16 -27.34
N PRO A 84 17.18 -21.06 -28.68
CA PRO A 84 16.15 -21.64 -29.54
C PRO A 84 16.38 -23.14 -29.75
N PHE A 85 16.11 -23.98 -28.73
CA PHE A 85 16.38 -25.42 -28.79
C PHE A 85 15.59 -26.18 -29.88
N GLN A 86 14.34 -25.77 -30.17
CA GLN A 86 13.50 -26.41 -31.20
C GLN A 86 13.87 -26.03 -32.65
N PRO A 87 14.18 -24.76 -32.98
CA PRO A 87 14.79 -24.43 -34.28
C PRO A 87 16.13 -25.14 -34.49
N LEU A 88 16.94 -25.26 -33.43
CA LEU A 88 18.23 -25.94 -33.46
C LEU A 88 18.05 -27.44 -33.78
N SER A 89 17.10 -28.12 -33.13
CA SER A 89 16.82 -29.54 -33.41
C SER A 89 16.29 -29.80 -34.83
N LEU A 90 15.67 -28.80 -35.48
CA LEU A 90 15.23 -28.94 -36.87
C LEU A 90 16.39 -28.75 -37.87
N LEU A 91 17.48 -28.09 -37.46
CA LEU A 91 18.71 -27.92 -38.25
C LEU A 91 19.69 -29.09 -38.06
N PHE A 92 19.74 -29.68 -36.86
CA PHE A 92 20.55 -30.87 -36.56
C PHE A 92 19.72 -32.15 -36.77
N ARG A 93 19.98 -32.84 -37.88
CA ARG A 93 19.29 -34.04 -38.42
C ARG A 93 18.80 -35.07 -37.37
N GLU A 94 17.48 -35.20 -37.25
CA GLU A 94 16.58 -36.27 -36.76
C GLU A 94 17.13 -37.53 -36.04
N GLN A 95 17.73 -37.43 -34.85
CA GLN A 95 18.02 -38.66 -34.06
C GLN A 95 17.78 -38.56 -32.56
N SER A 96 16.98 -37.59 -32.13
CA SER A 96 16.80 -37.28 -30.71
C SER A 96 15.32 -37.09 -30.37
N SER A 97 14.90 -37.56 -29.19
CA SER A 97 13.48 -37.68 -28.81
C SER A 97 12.74 -36.33 -28.94
N GLU A 98 11.71 -36.29 -29.79
CA GLU A 98 10.88 -35.11 -30.05
C GLU A 98 10.31 -34.50 -28.75
N LEU A 99 10.04 -35.36 -27.76
CA LEU A 99 9.54 -34.97 -26.43
C LEU A 99 10.59 -34.19 -25.61
N GLY A 100 11.87 -34.57 -25.68
CA GLY A 100 12.94 -33.93 -24.93
C GLY A 100 13.15 -32.47 -25.34
N PHE A 101 13.15 -32.18 -26.64
CA PHE A 101 13.26 -30.81 -27.15
C PHE A 101 12.02 -29.97 -26.85
N LYS A 102 10.82 -30.59 -26.88
CA LYS A 102 9.59 -29.92 -26.43
C LYS A 102 9.66 -29.55 -24.94
N LEU A 103 10.22 -30.41 -24.09
CA LEU A 103 10.44 -30.11 -22.67
C LEU A 103 11.47 -29.00 -22.46
N LEU A 104 12.57 -28.98 -23.22
CA LEU A 104 13.55 -27.88 -23.17
C LEU A 104 12.91 -26.53 -23.52
N ASN A 105 11.89 -26.51 -24.38
CA ASN A 105 11.16 -25.28 -24.70
C ASN A 105 10.39 -24.70 -23.50
N MET A 106 10.06 -25.51 -22.50
CA MET A 106 9.42 -25.04 -21.25
C MET A 106 10.37 -24.21 -20.38
N LEU A 107 11.69 -24.23 -20.64
CA LEU A 107 12.64 -23.31 -20.00
C LEU A 107 12.32 -21.84 -20.30
N ARG A 108 11.55 -21.54 -21.37
CA ARG A 108 11.01 -20.20 -21.63
C ARG A 108 10.17 -19.65 -20.48
N LEU A 109 9.54 -20.51 -19.66
CA LEU A 109 8.76 -20.08 -18.49
C LEU A 109 9.60 -19.36 -17.44
N TRP A 110 10.93 -19.54 -17.43
CA TRP A 110 11.83 -18.77 -16.58
C TRP A 110 11.67 -17.25 -16.76
N ARG A 111 11.29 -16.80 -17.96
CA ARG A 111 11.05 -15.39 -18.29
C ARG A 111 9.93 -14.76 -17.44
N LEU A 112 9.03 -15.56 -16.84
CA LEU A 112 7.98 -15.10 -15.91
C LEU A 112 8.52 -14.36 -14.68
N ARG A 113 9.80 -14.55 -14.32
CA ARG A 113 10.48 -13.77 -13.27
C ARG A 113 10.31 -12.26 -13.47
N ARG A 114 10.26 -11.80 -14.73
CA ARG A 114 10.06 -10.37 -15.07
C ARG A 114 8.68 -9.87 -14.64
N VAL A 115 7.64 -10.68 -14.80
CA VAL A 115 6.28 -10.37 -14.33
C VAL A 115 6.24 -10.33 -12.80
N SER A 116 6.91 -11.29 -12.14
CA SER A 116 7.03 -11.29 -10.68
C SER A 116 7.73 -10.03 -10.15
N SER A 117 8.84 -9.63 -10.80
CA SER A 117 9.54 -8.38 -10.48
C SER A 117 8.68 -7.14 -10.72
N LEU A 118 7.86 -7.13 -11.78
CA LEU A 118 6.91 -6.05 -12.03
C LEU A 118 5.91 -5.92 -10.88
N PHE A 119 5.27 -7.02 -10.45
CA PHE A 119 4.34 -6.96 -9.31
C PHE A 119 5.03 -6.49 -8.03
N ALA A 120 6.27 -6.93 -7.76
CA ALA A 120 7.03 -6.44 -6.61
C ALA A 120 7.36 -4.93 -6.67
N ARG A 121 7.45 -4.35 -7.87
CA ARG A 121 7.61 -2.91 -8.06
C ARG A 121 6.28 -2.17 -7.95
N LEU A 122 5.21 -2.68 -8.57
CA LEU A 122 3.87 -2.08 -8.51
C LEU A 122 3.31 -2.07 -7.09
N GLU A 123 3.58 -3.12 -6.29
CA GLU A 123 3.18 -3.16 -4.87
C GLU A 123 3.87 -2.06 -4.03
N LYS A 124 5.01 -1.52 -4.47
CA LYS A 124 5.75 -0.44 -3.80
C LYS A 124 5.50 0.95 -4.40
N ASP A 125 4.92 1.02 -5.60
CA ASP A 125 4.64 2.28 -6.27
C ASP A 125 3.35 2.90 -5.72
N ILE A 126 3.47 4.03 -5.05
CA ILE A 126 2.37 4.76 -4.40
C ILE A 126 1.26 5.20 -5.38
N ARG A 127 1.53 5.24 -6.69
CA ARG A 127 0.54 5.62 -7.70
C ARG A 127 -0.47 4.49 -7.98
N PHE A 128 -0.14 3.27 -7.59
CA PHE A 128 -1.01 2.11 -7.79
C PHE A 128 -1.68 1.69 -6.49
N ASN A 129 -2.94 1.28 -6.58
CA ASN A 129 -3.65 0.76 -5.43
C ASN A 129 -3.12 -0.63 -5.06
N TYR A 130 -2.62 -0.77 -3.83
CA TYR A 130 -2.09 -2.01 -3.28
C TYR A 130 -3.09 -3.18 -3.35
N PHE A 131 -4.37 -2.92 -3.01
CA PHE A 131 -5.41 -3.95 -3.01
C PHE A 131 -5.60 -4.57 -4.40
N TRP A 132 -5.81 -3.73 -5.41
CA TRP A 132 -6.03 -4.18 -6.79
C TRP A 132 -4.81 -4.87 -7.39
N THR A 133 -3.61 -4.36 -7.08
CA THR A 133 -2.36 -4.97 -7.53
C THR A 133 -2.21 -6.40 -7.01
N ARG A 134 -2.47 -6.62 -5.72
CA ARG A 134 -2.39 -7.95 -5.09
C ARG A 134 -3.48 -8.89 -5.62
N CYS A 135 -4.73 -8.42 -5.75
CA CYS A 135 -5.81 -9.22 -6.35
C CYS A 135 -5.49 -9.65 -7.79
N THR A 136 -4.98 -8.74 -8.62
CA THR A 136 -4.59 -9.03 -10.01
C THR A 136 -3.50 -10.10 -10.07
N LYS A 137 -2.51 -10.04 -9.18
CA LYS A 137 -1.45 -11.05 -9.06
C LYS A 137 -2.01 -12.43 -8.70
N LEU A 138 -2.92 -12.51 -7.72
CA LEU A 138 -3.54 -13.78 -7.32
C LEU A 138 -4.35 -14.39 -8.46
N VAL A 139 -5.20 -13.60 -9.12
CA VAL A 139 -5.99 -14.06 -10.27
C VAL A 139 -5.09 -14.53 -11.42
N SER A 140 -4.02 -13.80 -11.72
CA SER A 140 -3.07 -14.16 -12.78
C SER A 140 -2.39 -15.51 -12.50
N VAL A 141 -2.00 -15.77 -11.25
CA VAL A 141 -1.39 -17.04 -10.84
C VAL A 141 -2.39 -18.19 -10.98
N THR A 142 -3.64 -18.00 -10.52
CA THR A 142 -4.69 -19.03 -10.63
C THR A 142 -5.02 -19.35 -12.09
N LEU A 143 -5.21 -18.33 -12.94
CA LEU A 143 -5.47 -18.53 -14.37
C LEU A 143 -4.32 -19.29 -15.06
N PHE A 144 -3.08 -18.95 -14.73
CA PHE A 144 -1.92 -19.63 -15.28
C PHE A 144 -1.81 -21.09 -14.82
N ALA A 145 -2.16 -21.38 -13.56
CA ALA A 145 -2.20 -22.74 -13.03
C ALA A 145 -3.26 -23.60 -13.73
N VAL A 146 -4.47 -23.06 -13.94
CA VAL A 146 -5.55 -23.71 -14.68
C VAL A 146 -5.13 -24.00 -16.13
N HIS A 147 -4.56 -22.98 -16.80
CA HIS A 147 -4.08 -23.13 -18.17
C HIS A 147 -3.01 -24.22 -18.31
N CYS A 148 -2.00 -24.21 -17.44
CA CYS A 148 -0.93 -25.21 -17.49
C CYS A 148 -1.46 -26.61 -17.20
N ALA A 149 -2.25 -26.79 -16.14
CA ALA A 149 -2.76 -28.10 -15.75
C ALA A 149 -3.69 -28.70 -16.82
N GLY A 150 -4.60 -27.92 -17.40
CA GLY A 150 -5.44 -28.37 -18.50
C GLY A 150 -4.64 -28.78 -19.74
N CYS A 151 -3.60 -28.01 -20.10
CA CYS A 151 -2.70 -28.38 -21.21
C CYS A 151 -1.93 -29.68 -20.92
N PHE A 152 -1.36 -29.83 -19.71
CA PHE A 152 -0.64 -31.04 -19.36
C PHE A 152 -1.54 -32.27 -19.31
N ASN A 153 -2.76 -32.16 -18.79
CA ASN A 153 -3.69 -33.29 -18.74
C ASN A 153 -4.17 -33.70 -20.14
N TYR A 154 -4.40 -32.73 -21.04
CA TYR A 154 -4.67 -33.04 -22.45
C TYR A 154 -3.50 -33.79 -23.10
N LEU A 155 -2.25 -33.37 -22.83
CA LEU A 155 -1.08 -34.05 -23.38
C LEU A 155 -0.97 -35.51 -22.89
N ILE A 156 -1.28 -35.76 -21.63
CA ILE A 156 -1.28 -37.12 -21.06
C ILE A 156 -2.30 -37.99 -21.80
N ALA A 157 -3.52 -37.48 -22.02
CA ALA A 157 -4.57 -38.19 -22.76
C ALA A 157 -4.20 -38.42 -24.24
N ASP A 158 -3.68 -37.42 -24.94
CA ASP A 158 -3.33 -37.56 -26.36
C ASP A 158 -2.21 -38.58 -26.59
N ARG A 159 -1.27 -38.69 -25.64
CA ARG A 159 -0.13 -39.61 -25.68
C ARG A 159 -0.43 -41.01 -25.15
N TYR A 160 -1.61 -41.25 -24.59
CA TYR A 160 -1.99 -42.57 -24.11
C TYR A 160 -2.30 -43.50 -25.28
N PRO A 161 -1.86 -44.78 -25.27
CA PRO A 161 -2.04 -45.70 -26.40
C PRO A 161 -3.50 -45.97 -26.76
N ASP A 162 -4.38 -46.09 -25.76
CA ASP A 162 -5.81 -46.39 -25.93
C ASP A 162 -6.64 -45.11 -25.73
N PRO A 163 -7.11 -44.43 -26.80
CA PRO A 163 -7.76 -43.13 -26.68
C PRO A 163 -9.04 -43.16 -25.84
N THR A 164 -9.78 -44.26 -25.87
CA THR A 164 -11.04 -44.45 -25.15
C THR A 164 -10.88 -44.59 -23.63
N ARG A 165 -9.66 -44.91 -23.14
CA ARG A 165 -9.35 -45.06 -21.70
C ARG A 165 -8.66 -43.82 -21.14
N THR A 166 -9.21 -42.66 -21.45
CA THR A 166 -8.72 -41.35 -21.01
C THR A 166 -9.89 -40.50 -20.54
N TRP A 167 -9.60 -39.51 -19.69
CA TRP A 167 -10.62 -38.62 -19.12
C TRP A 167 -11.52 -37.93 -20.15
N ILE A 168 -10.99 -37.64 -21.35
CA ILE A 168 -11.75 -37.00 -22.45
C ILE A 168 -12.30 -38.04 -23.43
N GLY A 169 -11.54 -39.10 -23.70
CA GLY A 169 -11.89 -40.09 -24.72
C GLY A 169 -12.97 -41.08 -24.29
N ALA A 170 -13.20 -41.25 -23.00
CA ALA A 170 -14.32 -42.02 -22.47
C ALA A 170 -15.68 -41.36 -22.80
N VAL A 171 -15.72 -40.02 -22.83
CA VAL A 171 -16.92 -39.25 -23.17
C VAL A 171 -17.00 -38.97 -24.67
N ASN A 172 -15.87 -38.64 -25.29
CA ASN A 172 -15.78 -38.35 -26.72
C ASN A 172 -14.66 -39.18 -27.38
N PRO A 173 -14.98 -40.36 -27.94
CA PRO A 173 -13.99 -41.25 -28.56
C PRO A 173 -13.19 -40.61 -29.71
N ASN A 174 -13.77 -39.63 -30.40
CA ASN A 174 -13.16 -38.99 -31.58
C ASN A 174 -12.57 -37.60 -31.26
N PHE A 175 -12.26 -37.30 -29.99
CA PHE A 175 -11.79 -35.99 -29.55
C PHE A 175 -10.57 -35.44 -30.31
N LYS A 176 -9.75 -36.30 -30.93
CA LYS A 176 -8.57 -35.88 -31.70
C LYS A 176 -8.92 -35.16 -33.01
N GLU A 177 -10.07 -35.47 -33.59
CA GLU A 177 -10.58 -34.86 -34.83
C GLU A 177 -11.29 -33.52 -34.57
N ASP A 178 -11.66 -33.25 -33.31
CA ASP A 178 -12.32 -32.00 -32.95
C ASP A 178 -11.46 -30.77 -33.18
N SER A 179 -12.13 -29.62 -33.32
CA SER A 179 -11.46 -28.33 -33.37
C SER A 179 -10.57 -28.11 -32.14
N LEU A 180 -9.47 -27.37 -32.33
CA LEU A 180 -8.57 -27.02 -31.22
C LEU A 180 -9.30 -26.25 -30.12
N TRP A 181 -10.26 -25.41 -30.50
CA TRP A 181 -11.09 -24.65 -29.56
C TRP A 181 -11.88 -25.57 -28.63
N ASN A 182 -12.60 -26.56 -29.17
CA ASN A 182 -13.40 -27.47 -28.36
C ASN A 182 -12.51 -28.26 -27.39
N ARG A 183 -11.41 -28.83 -27.88
CA ARG A 183 -10.48 -29.56 -27.02
C ARG A 183 -9.90 -28.69 -25.90
N TYR A 184 -9.47 -27.47 -26.24
CA TYR A 184 -8.91 -26.52 -25.27
C TYR A 184 -9.94 -26.12 -24.21
N VAL A 185 -11.16 -25.76 -24.62
CA VAL A 185 -12.24 -25.38 -23.70
C VAL A 185 -12.59 -26.54 -22.77
N THR A 186 -12.69 -27.77 -23.28
CA THR A 186 -12.94 -28.97 -22.46
C THR A 186 -11.82 -29.21 -21.45
N SER A 187 -10.55 -29.03 -21.84
CA SER A 187 -9.41 -29.13 -20.92
C SER A 187 -9.38 -28.03 -19.85
N MET A 188 -9.75 -26.80 -20.20
CA MET A 188 -9.86 -25.70 -19.24
C MET A 188 -11.02 -25.94 -18.27
N TYR A 189 -12.15 -26.46 -18.77
CA TYR A 189 -13.30 -26.84 -17.97
C TYR A 189 -12.94 -27.93 -16.95
N TRP A 190 -12.26 -29.00 -17.36
CA TRP A 190 -11.77 -30.02 -16.43
C TRP A 190 -10.83 -29.45 -15.36
N SER A 191 -9.91 -28.57 -15.76
CA SER A 191 -8.93 -28.01 -14.82
C SER A 191 -9.58 -27.04 -13.83
N ILE A 192 -10.51 -26.19 -14.27
CA ILE A 192 -11.18 -25.23 -13.38
C ILE A 192 -12.12 -25.94 -12.40
N THR A 193 -12.86 -26.97 -12.81
CA THR A 193 -13.77 -27.70 -11.90
C THR A 193 -13.01 -28.45 -10.81
N THR A 194 -11.78 -28.88 -11.11
CA THR A 194 -10.88 -29.53 -10.16
C THR A 194 -10.20 -28.52 -9.21
N ILE A 195 -9.72 -27.37 -9.72
CA ILE A 195 -9.06 -26.36 -8.87
C ILE A 195 -10.05 -25.68 -7.90
N THR A 196 -11.30 -25.48 -8.33
CA THR A 196 -12.37 -24.92 -7.50
C THR A 196 -13.02 -25.96 -6.61
N THR A 197 -12.52 -27.21 -6.62
CA THR A 197 -13.03 -28.33 -5.79
C THR A 197 -14.51 -28.61 -6.00
N THR A 198 -15.04 -28.34 -7.21
CA THR A 198 -16.45 -28.59 -7.55
C THR A 198 -16.66 -30.05 -7.92
N GLY A 199 -15.83 -30.58 -8.82
CA GLY A 199 -15.77 -32.02 -9.14
C GLY A 199 -17.11 -32.66 -9.54
N TYR A 200 -17.69 -32.25 -10.66
CA TYR A 200 -18.97 -32.82 -11.15
C TYR A 200 -18.90 -34.33 -11.44
N GLY A 201 -17.73 -34.85 -11.79
CA GLY A 201 -17.49 -36.27 -12.08
C GLY A 201 -17.74 -36.68 -13.54
N ASP A 202 -18.14 -35.74 -14.38
CA ASP A 202 -18.31 -35.89 -15.83
C ASP A 202 -16.99 -36.17 -16.57
N LEU A 203 -15.89 -35.62 -16.07
CA LEU A 203 -14.54 -35.82 -16.60
C LEU A 203 -13.62 -36.26 -15.46
N HIS A 204 -13.23 -37.53 -15.47
CA HIS A 204 -12.39 -38.15 -14.43
C HIS A 204 -11.34 -39.08 -15.05
N ALA A 205 -10.25 -39.31 -14.32
CA ALA A 205 -9.15 -40.16 -14.78
C ALA A 205 -9.59 -41.63 -14.92
N GLU A 206 -9.30 -42.22 -16.09
CA GLU A 206 -9.64 -43.61 -16.42
C GLU A 206 -8.41 -44.53 -16.44
N ASN A 207 -7.21 -43.94 -16.47
CA ASN A 207 -5.95 -44.66 -16.50
C ASN A 207 -5.03 -44.30 -15.32
N PRO A 208 -4.12 -45.21 -14.91
CA PRO A 208 -3.25 -44.97 -13.75
C PRO A 208 -2.31 -43.76 -13.88
N ARG A 209 -2.00 -43.33 -15.12
CA ARG A 209 -1.10 -42.18 -15.36
C ARG A 209 -1.82 -40.86 -15.07
N GLU A 210 -3.05 -40.73 -15.54
CA GLU A 210 -3.95 -39.62 -15.22
C GLU A 210 -4.25 -39.59 -13.72
N MET A 211 -4.57 -40.73 -13.11
CA MET A 211 -4.82 -40.81 -11.67
C MET A 211 -3.62 -40.30 -10.85
N LEU A 212 -2.39 -40.65 -11.24
CA LEU A 212 -1.18 -40.16 -10.58
C LEU A 212 -1.01 -38.64 -10.75
N PHE A 213 -1.26 -38.10 -11.94
CA PHE A 213 -1.23 -36.66 -12.19
C PHE A 213 -2.27 -35.93 -11.34
N ASP A 214 -3.49 -36.45 -11.26
CA ASP A 214 -4.59 -35.87 -10.49
C ASP A 214 -4.28 -35.84 -9.00
N ILE A 215 -3.62 -36.86 -8.44
CA ILE A 215 -3.17 -36.86 -7.04
C ILE A 215 -2.25 -35.65 -6.77
N PHE A 216 -1.24 -35.43 -7.62
CA PHE A 216 -0.33 -34.29 -7.45
C PHE A 216 -1.03 -32.95 -7.68
N TYR A 217 -1.93 -32.89 -8.67
CA TYR A 217 -2.67 -31.67 -8.98
C TYR A 217 -3.64 -31.29 -7.87
N MET A 218 -4.40 -32.24 -7.31
CA MET A 218 -5.27 -32.00 -6.17
C MET A 218 -4.50 -31.56 -4.92
N LEU A 219 -3.32 -32.14 -4.66
CA LEU A 219 -2.46 -31.70 -3.56
C LEU A 219 -1.97 -30.26 -3.76
N PHE A 220 -1.57 -29.91 -4.98
CA PHE A 220 -1.23 -28.53 -5.34
C PHE A 220 -2.41 -27.57 -5.16
N ASN A 221 -3.62 -27.97 -5.59
CA ASN A 221 -4.84 -27.16 -5.49
C ASN A 221 -5.20 -26.86 -4.03
N LEU A 222 -5.05 -27.84 -3.13
CA LEU A 222 -5.25 -27.62 -1.69
C LEU A 222 -4.34 -26.50 -1.15
N GLY A 223 -3.06 -26.54 -1.52
CA GLY A 223 -2.08 -25.50 -1.15
C GLY A 223 -2.41 -24.13 -1.76
N LEU A 224 -2.75 -24.09 -3.05
CA LEU A 224 -3.09 -22.84 -3.74
C LEU A 224 -4.35 -22.19 -3.17
N THR A 225 -5.41 -22.96 -2.91
CA THR A 225 -6.66 -22.45 -2.33
C THR A 225 -6.43 -21.91 -0.92
N SER A 226 -5.65 -22.60 -0.09
CA SER A 226 -5.25 -22.09 1.24
C SER A 226 -4.48 -20.77 1.13
N TYR A 227 -3.54 -20.66 0.19
CA TYR A 227 -2.80 -19.43 -0.08
C TYR A 227 -3.72 -18.28 -0.53
N LEU A 228 -4.69 -18.55 -1.42
CA LEU A 228 -5.66 -17.55 -1.88
C LEU A 228 -6.51 -17.01 -0.73
N ILE A 229 -7.08 -17.91 0.09
CA ILE A 229 -7.89 -17.55 1.25
C ILE A 229 -7.07 -16.72 2.25
N GLY A 230 -5.84 -17.12 2.55
CA GLY A 230 -4.97 -16.39 3.47
C GLY A 230 -4.63 -14.97 2.98
N ASN A 231 -4.37 -14.80 1.68
CA ASN A 231 -4.11 -13.47 1.11
C ASN A 231 -5.36 -12.60 1.11
N MET A 232 -6.52 -13.15 0.74
CA MET A 232 -7.79 -12.41 0.76
C MET A 232 -8.17 -11.99 2.18
N THR A 233 -7.96 -12.86 3.16
CA THR A 233 -8.19 -12.53 4.58
C THR A 233 -7.33 -11.36 5.04
N ASN A 234 -6.03 -11.36 4.72
CA ASN A 234 -5.13 -10.26 5.04
C ASN A 234 -5.57 -8.93 4.40
N LEU A 235 -6.04 -8.96 3.15
CA LEU A 235 -6.55 -7.78 2.47
C LEU A 235 -7.83 -7.24 3.13
N VAL A 236 -8.77 -8.11 3.49
CA VAL A 236 -10.02 -7.72 4.16
C VAL A 236 -9.76 -7.14 5.55
N VAL A 237 -8.86 -7.75 6.32
CA VAL A 237 -8.46 -7.24 7.64
C VAL A 237 -7.85 -5.83 7.51
N HIS A 238 -6.95 -5.63 6.55
CA HIS A 238 -6.36 -4.31 6.32
C HIS A 238 -7.42 -3.28 5.89
N TRP A 239 -8.30 -3.64 4.95
CA TRP A 239 -9.36 -2.75 4.45
C TRP A 239 -10.30 -2.27 5.57
N THR A 240 -10.64 -3.16 6.50
CA THR A 240 -11.61 -2.89 7.58
C THR A 240 -10.97 -2.34 8.86
N SER A 241 -9.63 -2.31 8.95
CA SER A 241 -8.87 -1.94 10.14
C SER A 241 -9.27 -0.58 10.73
N ARG A 242 -9.40 0.46 9.89
CA ARG A 242 -9.76 1.82 10.32
C ARG A 242 -11.10 1.86 11.06
N THR A 243 -12.14 1.31 10.44
CA THR A 243 -13.49 1.30 11.01
C THR A 243 -13.56 0.40 12.25
N ARG A 244 -12.79 -0.70 12.25
CA ARG A 244 -12.68 -1.60 13.41
C ARG A 244 -12.06 -0.89 14.61
N ASN A 245 -10.91 -0.25 14.44
CA ASN A 245 -10.22 0.47 15.52
C ASN A 245 -11.10 1.57 16.13
N PHE A 246 -11.84 2.31 15.30
CA PHE A 246 -12.81 3.30 15.78
C PHE A 246 -13.90 2.67 16.66
N ARG A 247 -14.52 1.58 16.19
CA ARG A 247 -15.57 0.88 16.94
C ARG A 247 -15.05 0.31 18.25
N ASP A 248 -13.83 -0.23 18.26
CA ASP A 248 -13.19 -0.77 19.45
C ASP A 248 -12.90 0.34 20.48
N MET A 249 -12.37 1.49 20.03
CA MET A 249 -12.15 2.68 20.88
C MET A 249 -13.47 3.24 21.44
N PHE A 250 -14.50 3.36 20.59
CA PHE A 250 -15.81 3.84 21.00
C PHE A 250 -16.45 2.93 22.05
N ARG A 251 -16.36 1.61 21.84
CA ARG A 251 -16.87 0.62 22.80
C ARG A 251 -16.15 0.70 24.14
N ALA A 252 -14.82 0.73 24.14
CA ALA A 252 -14.03 0.81 25.36
C ALA A 252 -14.36 2.07 26.18
N ALA A 253 -14.50 3.22 25.51
CA ALA A 253 -14.90 4.47 26.15
C ALA A 253 -16.33 4.39 26.73
N SER A 254 -17.27 3.82 25.98
CA SER A 254 -18.64 3.63 26.47
C SER A 254 -18.70 2.69 27.67
N GLU A 255 -17.95 1.58 27.65
CA GLU A 255 -17.87 0.64 28.77
C GLU A 255 -17.26 1.29 30.02
N PHE A 256 -16.22 2.11 29.84
CA PHE A 256 -15.61 2.90 30.91
C PHE A 256 -16.61 3.88 31.54
N ALA A 257 -17.41 4.59 30.73
CA ALA A 257 -18.42 5.52 31.23
C ALA A 257 -19.51 4.80 32.03
N THR A 258 -20.04 3.70 31.50
CA THR A 258 -21.10 2.93 32.17
C THR A 258 -20.60 2.28 33.46
N ARG A 259 -19.39 1.71 33.46
CA ARG A 259 -18.81 1.03 34.64
C ARG A 259 -18.62 1.99 35.81
N ASN A 260 -18.23 3.23 35.53
CA ASN A 260 -17.98 4.25 36.55
C ASN A 260 -19.19 5.15 36.81
N GLN A 261 -20.35 4.86 36.21
CA GLN A 261 -21.60 5.63 36.37
C GLN A 261 -21.41 7.13 36.10
N LEU A 262 -20.67 7.46 35.04
CA LEU A 262 -20.43 8.86 34.68
C LEU A 262 -21.74 9.57 34.32
N PRO A 263 -21.89 10.86 34.67
CA PRO A 263 -23.04 11.65 34.26
C PRO A 263 -23.20 11.68 32.72
N PRO A 264 -24.44 11.71 32.18
CA PRO A 264 -24.70 11.69 30.74
C PRO A 264 -23.93 12.77 29.96
N ARG A 265 -23.76 13.96 30.57
CA ARG A 265 -23.02 15.07 29.96
C ARG A 265 -21.56 14.72 29.65
N ILE A 266 -20.85 14.04 30.55
CA ILE A 266 -19.45 13.66 30.36
C ILE A 266 -19.35 12.52 29.33
N GLN A 267 -20.30 11.58 29.38
CA GLN A 267 -20.37 10.50 28.41
C GLN A 267 -20.56 11.03 26.99
N ASP A 268 -21.50 11.95 26.77
CA ASP A 268 -21.76 12.57 25.47
C ASP A 268 -20.54 13.37 24.98
N GLN A 269 -19.88 14.12 25.87
CA GLN A 269 -18.65 14.85 25.54
C GLN A 269 -17.53 13.89 25.10
N MET A 270 -17.32 12.79 25.81
CA MET A 270 -16.29 11.81 25.47
C MET A 270 -16.58 11.11 24.13
N LEU A 271 -17.81 10.62 23.91
CA LEU A 271 -18.19 9.90 22.70
C LEU A 271 -18.26 10.81 21.47
N SER A 272 -18.71 12.07 21.64
CA SER A 272 -18.68 13.07 20.57
C SER A 272 -17.25 13.45 20.19
N HIS A 273 -16.35 13.59 21.16
CA HIS A 273 -14.93 13.81 20.90
C HIS A 273 -14.31 12.67 20.10
N ILE A 274 -14.54 11.40 20.48
CA ILE A 274 -14.04 10.23 19.73
C ILE A 274 -14.61 10.19 18.30
N SER A 275 -15.91 10.47 18.15
CA SER A 275 -16.58 10.49 16.84
C SER A 275 -16.04 11.59 15.94
N LEU A 276 -15.80 12.78 16.49
CA LEU A 276 -15.16 13.86 15.76
C LEU A 276 -13.73 13.49 15.40
N LYS A 277 -12.95 12.99 16.37
CA LYS A 277 -11.56 12.58 16.21
C LYS A 277 -11.36 11.59 15.06
N PHE A 278 -12.35 10.72 14.81
CA PHE A 278 -12.39 9.81 13.66
C PHE A 278 -12.73 10.52 12.34
N LYS A 279 -13.73 11.41 12.34
CA LYS A 279 -14.09 12.21 11.16
C LYS A 279 -12.96 13.15 10.73
N THR A 280 -12.25 13.73 11.70
CA THR A 280 -11.10 14.62 11.51
C THR A 280 -9.78 13.86 11.54
N GLU A 281 -9.78 12.53 11.54
CA GLU A 281 -8.54 11.74 11.55
C GLU A 281 -7.71 11.95 10.30
N GLY A 282 -8.36 12.22 9.15
CA GLY A 282 -7.67 12.67 7.93
C GLY A 282 -6.98 14.04 8.07
N LEU A 283 -7.33 14.81 9.10
CA LEU A 283 -6.70 16.10 9.46
C LEU A 283 -5.65 15.95 10.57
N LYS A 284 -5.53 14.76 11.20
CA LYS A 284 -4.44 14.48 12.16
C LYS A 284 -3.14 14.27 11.41
N GLN A 285 -2.54 15.39 11.04
CA GLN A 285 -1.21 15.45 10.46
C GLN A 285 -0.12 15.15 11.50
N GLN A 286 -0.38 15.24 12.81
CA GLN A 286 0.68 15.16 13.83
C GLN A 286 1.51 13.87 13.80
N GLU A 287 0.91 12.67 13.74
CA GLU A 287 1.70 11.42 13.67
C GLU A 287 2.51 11.32 12.37
N THR A 288 1.92 11.77 11.25
CA THR A 288 2.61 11.77 9.94
C THR A 288 3.74 12.79 9.91
N VAL A 289 3.51 13.99 10.47
CA VAL A 289 4.47 15.10 10.54
C VAL A 289 5.57 14.80 11.56
N ASN A 290 5.29 14.08 12.64
CA ASN A 290 6.29 13.61 13.60
C ASN A 290 7.23 12.55 13.01
N GLY A 291 6.80 11.84 11.96
CA GLY A 291 7.67 10.97 11.17
C GLY A 291 8.62 11.72 10.23
N LEU A 292 8.44 13.03 10.05
CA LEU A 292 9.29 13.84 9.17
C LEU A 292 10.51 14.40 9.92
N PRO A 293 11.65 14.60 9.23
CA PRO A 293 12.79 15.32 9.79
C PRO A 293 12.41 16.74 10.26
N LYS A 294 13.06 17.21 11.34
CA LYS A 294 12.80 18.53 11.97
C LYS A 294 12.75 19.68 10.96
N ALA A 295 13.66 19.72 9.99
CA ALA A 295 13.73 20.78 8.98
C ALA A 295 12.48 20.84 8.08
N ILE A 296 11.96 19.69 7.66
CA ILE A 296 10.74 19.61 6.85
C ILE A 296 9.53 20.02 7.68
N ARG A 297 9.44 19.53 8.92
CA ARG A 297 8.37 19.90 9.85
C ARG A 297 8.33 21.40 10.12
N SER A 298 9.48 22.02 10.38
CA SER A 298 9.62 23.47 10.57
C SER A 298 9.18 24.23 9.32
N SER A 299 9.58 23.79 8.13
CA SER A 299 9.15 24.40 6.86
C SER A 299 7.63 24.33 6.65
N ILE A 300 7.00 23.19 7.01
CA ILE A 300 5.53 23.02 6.95
C ILE A 300 4.85 23.96 7.94
N ALA A 301 5.30 23.98 9.20
CA ALA A 301 4.73 24.82 10.24
C ALA A 301 4.83 26.31 9.86
N HIS A 302 5.98 26.72 9.32
CA HIS A 302 6.17 28.07 8.81
C HIS A 302 5.16 28.40 7.70
N TYR A 303 5.06 27.56 6.67
CA TYR A 303 4.12 27.81 5.57
C TYR A 303 2.65 27.89 6.03
N LEU A 304 2.25 27.06 7.00
CA LEU A 304 0.86 26.99 7.45
C LEU A 304 0.50 28.08 8.47
N PHE A 305 1.40 28.41 9.39
CA PHE A 305 1.07 29.17 10.60
C PHE A 305 1.77 30.52 10.72
N TYR A 306 2.86 30.75 10.00
CA TYR A 306 3.59 32.02 10.07
C TYR A 306 2.69 33.26 9.84
N PRO A 307 1.84 33.32 8.79
CA PRO A 307 1.01 34.50 8.55
C PRO A 307 -0.04 34.73 9.65
N ILE A 308 -0.46 33.67 10.35
CA ILE A 308 -1.44 33.76 11.43
C ILE A 308 -0.77 34.33 12.67
N VAL A 309 0.41 33.81 13.02
CA VAL A 309 1.16 34.21 14.22
C VAL A 309 1.67 35.65 14.09
N GLU A 310 2.14 36.05 12.90
CA GLU A 310 2.59 37.42 12.62
C GLU A 310 1.49 38.47 12.84
N ASN A 311 0.23 38.14 12.52
CA ASN A 311 -0.90 39.05 12.66
C ASN A 311 -1.47 39.11 14.08
N THR A 312 -1.02 38.26 15.01
CA THR A 312 -1.51 38.29 16.39
C THR A 312 -0.93 39.49 17.14
N TYR A 313 -1.75 40.14 17.98
CA TYR A 313 -1.36 41.38 18.66
C TYR A 313 -0.07 41.26 19.49
N LEU A 314 0.20 40.07 20.08
CA LEU A 314 1.34 39.88 20.96
C LEU A 314 2.67 39.93 20.22
N PHE A 315 2.69 39.48 18.96
CA PHE A 315 3.91 39.33 18.16
C PHE A 315 4.09 40.44 17.10
N GLN A 316 3.29 41.51 17.15
CA GLN A 316 3.45 42.64 16.23
C GLN A 316 4.79 43.37 16.47
N GLY A 317 5.55 43.57 15.39
CA GLY A 317 6.84 44.28 15.43
C GLY A 317 8.02 43.46 15.95
N VAL A 318 7.83 42.15 16.14
CA VAL A 318 8.89 41.20 16.53
C VAL A 318 9.69 40.77 15.30
N SER A 319 10.96 40.40 15.49
CA SER A 319 11.84 39.96 14.40
C SER A 319 11.34 38.70 13.69
N HIS A 320 11.65 38.59 12.39
CA HIS A 320 11.33 37.41 11.58
C HIS A 320 12.01 36.14 12.12
N ASP A 321 13.25 36.25 12.61
CA ASP A 321 14.01 35.12 13.15
C ASP A 321 13.37 34.58 14.43
N PHE A 322 12.87 35.47 15.30
CA PHE A 322 12.11 35.08 16.49
C PHE A 322 10.82 34.35 16.11
N LEU A 323 10.03 34.91 15.19
CA LEU A 323 8.80 34.29 14.72
C LEU A 323 9.05 32.92 14.08
N PHE A 324 10.12 32.78 13.31
CA PHE A 324 10.51 31.52 12.68
C PHE A 324 10.82 30.42 13.72
N GLN A 325 11.58 30.78 14.76
CA GLN A 325 11.87 29.88 15.88
C GLN A 325 10.59 29.51 16.64
N LEU A 326 9.73 30.49 16.89
CA LEU A 326 8.49 30.31 17.64
C LEU A 326 7.51 29.37 16.92
N VAL A 327 7.24 29.63 15.64
CA VAL A 327 6.30 28.84 14.82
C VAL A 327 6.75 27.38 14.71
N SER A 328 8.06 27.13 14.70
CA SER A 328 8.62 25.77 14.64
C SER A 328 8.40 24.94 15.91
N GLU A 329 8.12 25.59 17.04
CA GLU A 329 7.83 24.97 18.34
C GLU A 329 6.31 24.91 18.64
N MET A 330 5.46 25.51 17.78
CA MET A 330 4.01 25.46 17.94
C MET A 330 3.43 24.12 17.46
N GLU A 331 2.48 23.58 18.21
CA GLU A 331 1.77 22.35 17.88
C GLU A 331 0.30 22.66 17.56
N ALA A 332 -0.18 22.23 16.38
CA ALA A 332 -1.57 22.42 15.99
C ALA A 332 -2.47 21.32 16.55
N GLU A 333 -3.51 21.71 17.29
CA GLU A 333 -4.52 20.82 17.87
C GLU A 333 -5.93 21.17 17.34
N TYR A 334 -6.82 20.18 17.31
CA TYR A 334 -8.22 20.34 16.89
C TYR A 334 -9.15 20.01 18.04
N PHE A 335 -10.08 20.92 18.32
CA PHE A 335 -11.05 20.79 19.41
C PHE A 335 -12.48 20.71 18.89
N SER A 336 -13.27 19.79 19.44
CA SER A 336 -14.71 19.68 19.16
C SER A 336 -15.47 20.89 19.66
N PRO A 337 -16.65 21.22 19.09
CA PRO A 337 -17.57 22.18 19.69
C PRO A 337 -17.89 21.83 21.14
N ARG A 338 -18.02 22.84 22.01
CA ARG A 338 -18.33 22.71 23.45
C ARG A 338 -17.30 21.94 24.27
N ALA A 339 -16.06 21.88 23.78
CA ALA A 339 -14.92 21.38 24.54
C ALA A 339 -14.31 22.51 25.37
N ASP A 340 -13.94 22.20 26.60
CA ASP A 340 -13.19 23.10 27.47
C ASP A 340 -11.70 22.95 27.13
N VAL A 341 -11.09 24.03 26.63
CA VAL A 341 -9.66 24.10 26.25
C VAL A 341 -8.81 24.47 27.47
N ILE A 342 -9.31 25.41 28.28
CA ILE A 342 -8.67 25.87 29.52
C ILE A 342 -9.75 25.89 30.60
N LEU A 343 -9.40 25.45 31.82
CA LEU A 343 -10.29 25.58 32.98
C LEU A 343 -9.94 26.80 33.84
N GLN A 344 -10.97 27.45 34.40
CA GLN A 344 -10.77 28.53 35.38
C GLN A 344 -10.00 28.00 36.60
N ASN A 345 -9.03 28.79 37.08
CA ASN A 345 -8.09 28.47 38.17
C ASN A 345 -7.11 27.33 37.88
N GLU A 346 -7.01 26.87 36.63
CA GLU A 346 -5.96 25.94 36.22
C GLU A 346 -4.57 26.61 36.22
N SER A 347 -3.53 25.86 36.56
CA SER A 347 -2.15 26.32 36.46
C SER A 347 -1.76 26.57 35.00
N PRO A 348 -1.14 27.71 34.67
CA PRO A 348 -0.85 28.05 33.28
C PRO A 348 0.28 27.21 32.70
N SER A 349 -0.05 26.37 31.73
CA SER A 349 0.89 25.52 30.99
C SER A 349 1.27 26.12 29.64
N ASP A 350 0.28 26.52 28.84
CA ASP A 350 0.47 26.81 27.43
C ASP A 350 -0.22 28.12 26.98
N LEU A 351 0.33 28.69 25.91
CA LEU A 351 -0.23 29.81 25.15
C LEU A 351 -0.98 29.25 23.94
N TYR A 352 -2.14 29.84 23.63
CA TYR A 352 -2.97 29.36 22.53
C TYR A 352 -3.27 30.47 21.51
N VAL A 353 -3.15 30.12 20.22
CA VAL A 353 -3.51 30.99 19.09
C VAL A 353 -4.63 30.33 18.30
N LEU A 354 -5.73 31.03 18.09
CA LEU A 354 -6.86 30.50 17.33
C LEU A 354 -6.60 30.64 15.83
N VAL A 355 -6.55 29.52 15.11
CA VAL A 355 -6.37 29.51 13.64
C VAL A 355 -7.72 29.64 12.94
N SER A 356 -8.71 28.88 13.40
CA SER A 356 -10.06 28.89 12.87
C SER A 356 -11.07 28.48 13.94
N GLY A 357 -12.32 28.93 13.80
CA GLY A 357 -13.40 28.65 14.75
C GLY A 357 -13.65 29.82 15.70
N SER A 358 -14.34 29.55 16.81
CA SER A 358 -14.51 30.54 17.88
C SER A 358 -14.60 29.88 19.25
N VAL A 359 -14.22 30.66 20.27
CA VAL A 359 -14.22 30.24 21.67
C VAL A 359 -14.90 31.30 22.52
N ASN A 360 -15.61 30.86 23.57
CA ASN A 360 -16.21 31.73 24.58
C ASN A 360 -15.40 31.64 25.87
N PHE A 361 -15.13 32.79 26.46
CA PHE A 361 -14.60 32.90 27.82
C PHE A 361 -15.75 32.85 28.81
N LEU A 362 -15.69 31.91 29.73
CA LEU A 362 -16.69 31.66 30.75
C LEU A 362 -16.10 31.98 32.13
N SER A 363 -16.84 32.70 32.94
CA SER A 363 -16.54 32.85 34.38
C SER A 363 -17.60 32.11 35.17
N SER A 364 -17.16 31.23 36.06
CA SER A 364 -18.03 30.57 37.03
C SER A 364 -18.23 31.50 38.22
N VAL A 365 -19.43 32.08 38.31
CA VAL A 365 -19.88 32.90 39.44
C VAL A 365 -21.12 32.22 40.00
N ASP A 366 -21.10 31.88 41.30
CA ASP A 366 -22.19 31.18 42.00
C ASP A 366 -22.62 29.84 41.35
N GLY A 367 -21.67 29.11 40.74
CA GLY A 367 -21.93 27.82 40.10
C GLY A 367 -22.58 27.88 38.71
N HIS A 368 -22.79 29.07 38.16
CA HIS A 368 -23.30 29.27 36.81
C HIS A 368 -22.23 29.86 35.88
N ASP A 369 -22.02 29.20 34.74
CA ASP A 369 -21.12 29.69 33.68
C ASP A 369 -21.76 30.90 32.98
N ARG A 370 -21.16 32.09 33.12
CA ARG A 370 -21.53 33.28 32.34
C ARG A 370 -20.48 33.57 31.27
N VAL A 371 -20.93 33.87 30.05
CA VAL A 371 -20.03 34.29 28.95
C VAL A 371 -19.57 35.72 29.20
N VAL A 372 -18.25 35.90 29.36
CA VAL A 372 -17.60 37.19 29.64
C VAL A 372 -16.97 37.79 28.37
N GLY A 373 -16.64 36.93 27.40
CA GLY A 373 -16.07 37.37 26.13
C GLY A 373 -16.08 36.26 25.08
N LYS A 374 -15.71 36.63 23.86
CA LYS A 374 -15.57 35.71 22.73
C LYS A 374 -14.26 36.02 22.00
N ALA A 375 -13.55 34.99 21.57
CA ALA A 375 -12.40 35.08 20.68
C ALA A 375 -12.68 34.35 19.37
N THR A 376 -12.12 34.88 18.29
CA THR A 376 -12.25 34.45 16.90
C THR A 376 -10.87 34.17 16.30
N ALA A 377 -10.80 33.79 15.03
CA ALA A 377 -9.53 33.47 14.37
C ALA A 377 -8.54 34.64 14.48
N VAL A 378 -7.26 34.34 14.61
CA VAL A 378 -6.13 35.26 14.86
C VAL A 378 -6.05 35.77 16.31
N ASP A 379 -7.11 35.60 17.12
CA ASP A 379 -7.05 35.96 18.53
C ASP A 379 -6.20 34.97 19.34
N LEU A 380 -5.60 35.49 20.41
CA LEU A 380 -4.68 34.77 21.27
C LEU A 380 -5.19 34.79 22.72
N PHE A 381 -5.07 33.65 23.39
CA PHE A 381 -5.54 33.47 24.77
C PHE A 381 -4.58 32.62 25.61
N GLY A 382 -4.70 32.73 26.94
CA GLY A 382 -3.81 32.08 27.91
C GLY A 382 -2.52 32.85 28.24
N GLN A 383 -2.23 33.95 27.54
CA GLN A 383 -1.05 34.81 27.72
C GLN A 383 -0.88 35.33 29.15
N MET A 384 -2.00 35.67 29.81
CA MET A 384 -1.97 36.22 31.15
C MET A 384 -1.43 35.20 32.14
N GLY A 385 -1.83 33.93 31.99
CA GLY A 385 -1.32 32.87 32.82
C GLY A 385 0.16 32.59 32.55
N VAL A 386 0.55 32.51 31.28
CA VAL A 386 1.92 32.15 30.86
C VAL A 386 2.95 33.20 31.29
N ILE A 387 2.67 34.49 31.05
CA ILE A 387 3.61 35.59 31.27
C ILE A 387 3.66 36.00 32.75
N TYR A 388 2.50 36.18 33.40
CA TYR A 388 2.45 36.61 34.81
C TYR A 388 2.55 35.45 35.81
N ASN A 389 2.60 34.20 35.33
CA ASN A 389 2.63 32.99 36.15
C ASN A 389 1.46 32.95 37.17
N LYS A 390 0.25 33.26 36.70
CA LYS A 390 -0.98 33.28 37.51
C LYS A 390 -1.98 32.24 37.02
N PRO A 391 -2.88 31.72 37.89
CA PRO A 391 -3.95 30.83 37.46
C PRO A 391 -4.83 31.48 36.38
N GLN A 392 -5.39 30.66 35.49
CA GLN A 392 -6.21 31.14 34.39
C GLN A 392 -7.52 31.76 34.90
N PRO A 393 -7.87 33.00 34.50
CA PRO A 393 -9.01 33.72 35.08
C PRO A 393 -10.38 33.23 34.59
N PHE A 394 -10.42 32.55 33.44
CA PHE A 394 -11.65 32.12 32.78
C PHE A 394 -11.50 30.70 32.25
N THR A 395 -12.63 29.98 32.16
CA THR A 395 -12.74 28.75 31.39
C THR A 395 -12.91 29.11 29.92
N VAL A 396 -12.15 28.51 29.02
CA VAL A 396 -12.24 28.75 27.57
C VAL A 396 -12.95 27.58 26.93
N ARG A 397 -14.15 27.79 26.38
CA ARG A 397 -14.97 26.74 25.76
C ARG A 397 -15.16 27.02 24.26
N THR A 398 -14.88 26.05 23.41
CA THR A 398 -15.16 26.15 21.97
C THR A 398 -16.66 26.24 21.69
N THR A 399 -17.06 27.06 20.72
CA THR A 399 -18.45 27.11 20.23
C THR A 399 -18.63 26.22 19.00
N GLU A 400 -17.60 26.17 18.15
CA GLU A 400 -17.53 25.46 16.88
C GLU A 400 -16.25 24.61 16.81
N LEU A 401 -16.12 23.79 15.75
CA LEU A 401 -14.88 23.06 15.48
C LEU A 401 -13.75 24.07 15.33
N SER A 402 -12.76 24.00 16.23
CA SER A 402 -11.71 25.01 16.30
C SER A 402 -10.34 24.36 16.11
N GLN A 403 -9.51 25.00 15.29
CA GLN A 403 -8.09 24.66 15.15
C GLN A 403 -7.29 25.67 15.96
N ILE A 404 -6.46 25.17 16.87
CA ILE A 404 -5.78 25.99 17.87
C ILE A 404 -4.31 25.58 17.89
N LEU A 405 -3.41 26.56 17.78
CA LEU A 405 -1.98 26.35 17.96
C LEU A 405 -1.66 26.45 19.44
N ARG A 406 -0.92 25.49 19.96
CA ARG A 406 -0.42 25.44 21.32
C ARG A 406 1.07 25.72 21.33
N LEU A 407 1.51 26.61 22.21
CA LEU A 407 2.91 26.87 22.47
C LEU A 407 3.18 26.71 23.97
N SER A 408 4.14 25.87 24.31
CA SER A 408 4.47 25.66 25.72
C SER A 408 5.09 26.90 26.37
N ARG A 409 4.78 27.14 27.64
CA ARG A 409 5.40 28.22 28.42
C ARG A 409 6.92 28.14 28.42
N THR A 410 7.48 26.94 28.54
CA THR A 410 8.94 26.74 28.55
C THR A 410 9.55 27.13 27.20
N SER A 411 8.95 26.72 26.08
CA SER A 411 9.42 27.11 24.74
C SER A 411 9.32 28.63 24.53
N LEU A 412 8.22 29.26 24.95
CA LEU A 412 8.05 30.71 24.85
C LEU A 412 9.11 31.46 25.68
N MET A 413 9.25 31.12 26.96
CA MET A 413 10.18 31.82 27.86
C MET A 413 11.64 31.63 27.44
N ASN A 414 12.02 30.44 26.96
CA ASN A 414 13.36 30.21 26.41
C ASN A 414 13.62 31.07 25.18
N THR A 415 12.64 31.20 24.28
CA THR A 415 12.76 32.00 23.04
C THR A 415 12.82 33.50 23.33
N ILE A 416 12.09 33.96 24.35
CA ILE A 416 12.17 35.35 24.85
C ILE A 416 13.53 35.63 25.49
N GLN A 417 14.06 34.69 26.29
CA GLN A 417 15.36 34.85 26.94
C GLN A 417 16.53 34.89 25.94
N THR A 418 16.43 34.16 24.84
CA THR A 418 17.45 34.18 23.78
C THR A 418 17.43 35.47 22.96
N ASN A 419 16.27 36.14 22.85
CA ASN A 419 16.08 37.33 22.01
C ASN A 419 15.54 38.50 22.86
N GLY A 420 16.44 39.20 23.56
CA GLY A 420 16.07 40.22 24.54
C GLY A 420 15.27 41.40 23.98
N GLU A 421 15.62 41.89 22.78
CA GLU A 421 14.92 43.01 22.12
C GLU A 421 13.47 42.65 21.77
N ASP A 422 13.26 41.47 21.19
CA ASP A 422 11.93 40.93 20.88
C ASP A 422 11.10 40.68 22.15
N GLY A 423 11.76 40.24 23.23
CA GLY A 423 11.14 40.10 24.55
C GLY A 423 10.57 41.40 25.10
N HIS A 424 11.29 42.53 24.92
CA HIS A 424 10.79 43.84 25.30
C HIS A 424 9.58 44.27 24.47
N GLN A 425 9.59 43.99 23.17
CA GLN A 425 8.46 44.29 22.28
C GLN A 425 7.20 43.49 22.66
N ILE A 426 7.35 42.20 23.00
CA ILE A 426 6.24 41.36 23.47
C ILE A 426 5.64 41.92 24.77
N MET A 427 6.48 42.32 25.72
CA MET A 427 6.01 42.93 26.97
C MET A 427 5.30 44.25 26.70
N HIS A 428 5.82 45.10 25.82
CA HIS A 428 5.18 46.35 25.40
C HIS A 428 3.79 46.10 24.78
N ASN A 429 3.68 45.15 23.85
CA ASN A 429 2.41 44.78 23.21
C ASN A 429 1.38 44.26 24.23
N LEU A 430 1.83 43.55 25.27
CA LEU A 430 0.95 43.06 26.33
C LEU A 430 0.35 44.20 27.19
N PHE A 431 1.09 45.29 27.40
CA PHE A 431 0.60 46.45 28.17
C PHE A 431 -0.30 47.36 27.34
N MET A 432 -0.07 47.50 26.03
CA MET A 432 -0.86 48.35 25.14
C MET A 432 -2.32 47.89 24.94
N VAL A 433 -2.64 46.61 25.21
CA VAL A 433 -4.02 46.08 25.12
C VAL A 433 -4.83 46.35 26.41
N ARG A 434 -4.18 46.86 27.47
CA ARG A 434 -4.85 47.19 28.75
C ARG A 434 -5.39 48.61 28.83
N GLU A 435 -5.13 49.45 27.83
CA GLU A 435 -5.79 50.74 27.61
C GLU A 435 -6.86 50.60 26.52
#